data_AF-A0ABD3N307-F1
#
_entry.id   AF-A0ABD3N307-F1
#
_cell.length_a   1.000
_cell.length_b   1.000
_cell.length_c   1.000
_cell.angle_alpha   90.00
_cell.angle_beta   90.00
_cell.angle_gamma   90.00
#
_symmetry.space_group_name_H-M   'P 1'
#
loop_
_entity.id
_entity.type
_entity.pdbx_description
1 polymer ?
#
loop_
_entity_poly.entity_id
_entity_poly.type
_entity_poly.pdbx_seq_one_letter_code
_entity_poly.pdbx_strand_id
1 'polypeptide(L)'
;MPSRGAFLLVLSTIVGDTTLVASSTDVNSDGGAYQNILGSTLRSCSYDGTALTGYTRTGYCVDQDDDAGSHHICINLSSIASSGQNFCSVTGQSDWCSSTDMPCHEDPNDSTCAIENWCVCQWAFASYIEKAGGCDAIQEIQCDAINMKALEAYKSNTNKYGKALECLYKRCDLDMSSYSYALSSSMSSAANTVRNGSTATDTSSTRRIMIGIGVALAAVVGGLAYITIAKKRRGRANMMGEDDGSTGWKRDDMTTETSL
;
A
#
# COMPACT_ATOMS: atom_id res chain seq x y z
N MET A 1 -99.14 -15.07 -21.59
CA MET A 1 -98.70 -14.80 -22.99
C MET A 1 -97.41 -13.98 -22.92
N PRO A 2 -96.40 -14.28 -23.75
CA PRO A 2 -94.99 -14.06 -23.42
C PRO A 2 -94.45 -12.75 -24.04
N SER A 3 -93.47 -12.12 -23.39
CA SER A 3 -92.46 -11.35 -24.12
C SER A 3 -91.08 -11.70 -23.58
N ARG A 4 -90.33 -12.38 -24.45
CA ARG A 4 -89.00 -12.92 -24.22
C ARG A 4 -88.00 -11.77 -24.25
N GLY A 5 -87.35 -11.48 -23.12
CA GLY A 5 -86.17 -10.64 -23.08
C GLY A 5 -84.93 -11.52 -23.15
N ALA A 6 -84.30 -11.61 -24.32
CA ALA A 6 -83.04 -12.31 -24.51
C ALA A 6 -81.92 -11.51 -23.83
N PHE A 7 -81.33 -12.08 -22.78
CA PHE A 7 -80.15 -11.52 -22.12
C PHE A 7 -78.91 -12.02 -22.87
N LEU A 8 -78.35 -11.16 -23.73
CA LEU A 8 -77.07 -11.39 -24.40
C LEU A 8 -75.95 -11.20 -23.38
N LEU A 9 -75.35 -12.29 -22.92
CA LEU A 9 -74.07 -12.30 -22.21
C LEU A 9 -72.96 -12.00 -23.22
N VAL A 10 -72.44 -10.78 -23.20
CA VAL A 10 -71.19 -10.41 -23.90
C VAL A 10 -70.04 -10.92 -23.03
N LEU A 11 -69.46 -12.06 -23.40
CA LEU A 11 -68.17 -12.50 -22.87
C LEU A 11 -67.08 -11.62 -23.51
N SER A 12 -66.65 -10.57 -22.82
CA SER A 12 -65.42 -9.87 -23.16
C SER A 12 -64.25 -10.72 -22.71
N THR A 13 -63.61 -11.43 -23.64
CA THR A 13 -62.30 -12.05 -23.42
C THR A 13 -61.27 -10.92 -23.31
N ILE A 14 -60.87 -10.60 -22.08
CA ILE A 14 -59.71 -9.76 -21.82
C ILE A 14 -58.49 -10.63 -22.13
N VAL A 15 -57.93 -10.49 -23.33
CA VAL A 15 -56.55 -10.91 -23.60
C VAL A 15 -55.66 -9.96 -22.80
N GLY A 16 -55.30 -10.39 -21.59
CA GLY A 16 -54.23 -9.76 -20.84
C GLY A 16 -52.93 -10.09 -21.55
N ASP A 17 -52.44 -9.17 -22.37
CA ASP A 17 -51.04 -9.13 -22.77
C ASP A 17 -50.21 -8.91 -21.49
N THR A 18 -49.78 -9.99 -20.86
CA THR A 18 -48.69 -9.97 -19.88
C THR A 18 -47.40 -9.67 -20.64
N THR A 19 -47.20 -8.41 -21.00
CA THR A 19 -45.88 -7.88 -21.25
C THR A 19 -45.13 -7.92 -19.93
N LEU A 20 -44.22 -8.89 -19.81
CA LEU A 20 -43.16 -8.88 -18.81
C LEU A 20 -42.28 -7.66 -19.11
N VAL A 21 -42.67 -6.50 -18.58
CA VAL A 21 -41.75 -5.39 -18.40
C VAL A 21 -40.74 -5.83 -17.35
N ALA A 22 -39.58 -6.30 -17.83
CA ALA A 22 -38.39 -6.36 -17.00
C ALA A 22 -38.10 -4.92 -16.55
N SER A 23 -38.47 -4.65 -15.30
CA SER A 23 -38.10 -3.42 -14.61
C SER A 23 -36.59 -3.45 -14.43
N SER A 24 -35.88 -2.81 -15.35
CA SER A 24 -34.47 -2.44 -15.18
C SER A 24 -34.40 -1.28 -14.18
N THR A 25 -34.70 -1.56 -12.92
CA THR A 25 -34.46 -0.63 -11.82
C THR A 25 -33.02 -0.74 -11.37
N ASP A 26 -32.33 0.39 -11.51
CA ASP A 26 -31.20 0.85 -10.72
C ASP A 26 -29.91 0.03 -10.84
N VAL A 27 -29.01 0.54 -11.68
CA VAL A 27 -27.57 0.47 -11.37
C VAL A 27 -27.30 1.31 -10.12
N ASN A 28 -27.78 0.83 -8.98
CA ASN A 28 -27.25 1.27 -7.70
C ASN A 28 -25.85 0.67 -7.66
N SER A 29 -24.82 1.51 -7.66
CA SER A 29 -23.42 1.12 -7.48
C SER A 29 -23.17 0.67 -6.03
N ASP A 30 -23.99 -0.27 -5.57
CA ASP A 30 -23.87 -0.98 -4.30
C ASP A 30 -22.74 -1.99 -4.41
N GLY A 31 -22.06 -2.27 -3.29
CA GLY A 31 -21.04 -3.32 -3.18
C GLY A 31 -21.47 -4.72 -3.65
N GLY A 32 -22.73 -4.92 -4.06
CA GLY A 32 -23.30 -6.14 -4.62
C GLY A 32 -22.54 -6.77 -5.80
N ALA A 33 -21.85 -5.97 -6.62
CA ALA A 33 -21.02 -6.48 -7.72
C ALA A 33 -19.60 -6.90 -7.30
N TYR A 34 -19.18 -6.54 -6.09
CA TYR A 34 -17.82 -6.72 -5.60
C TYR A 34 -17.77 -7.78 -4.50
N GLN A 35 -16.60 -8.40 -4.36
CA GLN A 35 -16.33 -9.33 -3.28
C GLN A 35 -15.41 -8.69 -2.24
N ASN A 36 -15.66 -8.99 -0.98
CA ASN A 36 -14.71 -8.73 0.08
C ASN A 36 -13.62 -9.79 0.15
N ILE A 37 -12.59 -9.55 0.97
CA ILE A 37 -11.47 -10.47 1.17
C ILE A 37 -11.86 -11.83 1.77
N LEU A 38 -13.07 -11.96 2.31
CA LEU A 38 -13.64 -13.21 2.81
C LEU A 38 -14.31 -14.04 1.68
N GLY A 39 -14.40 -13.50 0.45
CA GLY A 39 -15.03 -14.15 -0.70
C GLY A 39 -16.56 -14.02 -0.74
N SER A 40 -17.14 -13.18 0.10
CA SER A 40 -18.57 -12.86 0.11
C SER A 40 -18.82 -11.47 -0.51
N THR A 41 -20.08 -11.08 -0.69
CA THR A 41 -20.44 -9.74 -1.19
C THR A 41 -19.83 -8.63 -0.32
N LEU A 42 -19.26 -7.61 -0.98
CA LEU A 42 -18.65 -6.46 -0.31
C LEU A 42 -19.70 -5.70 0.53
N ARG A 43 -19.43 -5.52 1.82
CA ARG A 43 -20.26 -4.74 2.73
C ARG A 43 -19.88 -3.27 2.72
N SER A 44 -20.82 -2.44 3.16
CA SER A 44 -20.58 -1.01 3.33
C SER A 44 -19.49 -0.79 4.38
N CYS A 45 -18.61 0.18 4.15
CA CYS A 45 -17.59 0.58 5.10
C CYS A 45 -18.11 1.63 6.08
N SER A 46 -18.91 2.60 5.64
CA SER A 46 -19.57 3.56 6.54
C SER A 46 -21.07 3.30 6.69
N TYR A 47 -21.69 3.93 7.68
CA TYR A 47 -23.05 3.64 8.14
C TYR A 47 -23.81 4.93 8.45
N ASP A 48 -25.14 4.82 8.59
CA ASP A 48 -26.00 5.93 9.03
C ASP A 48 -25.43 6.63 10.28
N GLY A 49 -25.45 7.96 10.26
CA GLY A 49 -24.85 8.82 11.28
C GLY A 49 -23.32 8.98 11.22
N THR A 50 -22.64 8.37 10.24
CA THR A 50 -21.18 8.51 10.04
C THR A 50 -20.85 9.09 8.65
N ALA A 51 -19.63 9.57 8.48
CA ALA A 51 -19.19 10.17 7.22
C ALA A 51 -19.26 9.19 6.04
N LEU A 52 -19.79 9.64 4.90
CA LEU A 52 -19.87 8.89 3.65
C LEU A 52 -18.47 8.69 3.05
N THR A 53 -18.06 7.43 2.95
CA THR A 53 -16.71 7.04 2.51
C THR A 53 -16.70 6.44 1.09
N GLY A 54 -15.54 5.92 0.67
CA GLY A 54 -15.31 5.30 -0.62
C GLY A 54 -14.90 6.31 -1.69
N TYR A 55 -14.07 5.89 -2.64
CA TYR A 55 -13.62 6.72 -3.76
C TYR A 55 -14.80 7.33 -4.53
N THR A 56 -15.83 6.51 -4.79
CA THR A 56 -17.06 6.91 -5.48
C THR A 56 -18.11 7.56 -4.57
N ARG A 57 -17.82 7.76 -3.28
CA ARG A 57 -18.77 8.27 -2.28
C ARG A 57 -20.08 7.48 -2.25
N THR A 58 -19.98 6.16 -2.30
CA THR A 58 -21.10 5.22 -2.16
C THR A 58 -21.11 4.52 -0.80
N GLY A 59 -20.12 4.79 0.04
CA GLY A 59 -19.95 4.08 1.31
C GLY A 59 -19.17 2.76 1.22
N TYR A 60 -18.90 2.27 0.01
CA TYR A 60 -18.18 1.02 -0.24
C TYR A 60 -16.75 1.28 -0.72
N CYS A 61 -15.83 0.38 -0.34
CA CYS A 61 -14.44 0.40 -0.81
C CYS A 61 -14.30 -0.31 -2.18
N VAL A 62 -15.09 0.13 -3.17
CA VAL A 62 -15.13 -0.50 -4.50
C VAL A 62 -13.83 -0.30 -5.29
N ASP A 63 -13.58 -1.20 -6.23
CA ASP A 63 -12.49 -1.08 -7.21
C ASP A 63 -13.02 -0.44 -8.49
N GLN A 64 -12.36 0.63 -8.93
CA GLN A 64 -12.68 1.36 -10.16
C GLN A 64 -11.38 1.71 -10.88
N ASP A 65 -11.40 1.66 -12.21
CA ASP A 65 -10.19 1.81 -13.05
C ASP A 65 -9.47 3.17 -12.86
N ASP A 66 -10.14 4.19 -12.36
CA ASP A 66 -9.61 5.53 -12.11
C ASP A 66 -9.19 5.78 -10.65
N ASP A 67 -9.35 4.79 -9.76
CA ASP A 67 -8.86 4.88 -8.39
C ASP A 67 -7.36 4.54 -8.31
N ALA A 68 -6.53 5.52 -8.69
CA ALA A 68 -5.06 5.42 -8.61
C ALA A 68 -4.56 5.09 -7.18
N GLY A 69 -5.34 5.44 -6.15
CA GLY A 69 -5.04 5.13 -4.75
C GLY A 69 -5.45 3.72 -4.34
N SER A 70 -6.38 3.09 -5.07
CA SER A 70 -6.95 1.80 -4.73
C SER A 70 -7.44 1.79 -3.27
N HIS A 71 -8.49 2.57 -2.98
CA HIS A 71 -9.11 2.78 -1.68
C HIS A 71 -9.90 1.55 -1.22
N HIS A 72 -9.23 0.41 -1.19
CA HIS A 72 -9.81 -0.92 -0.99
C HIS A 72 -9.86 -1.37 0.47
N ILE A 73 -9.21 -0.63 1.37
CA ILE A 73 -9.10 -1.01 2.79
C ILE A 73 -10.08 -0.21 3.62
N CYS A 74 -11.04 -0.86 4.27
CA CYS A 74 -11.88 -0.25 5.29
C CYS A 74 -11.21 -0.34 6.67
N ILE A 75 -10.88 0.82 7.26
CA ILE A 75 -10.26 0.93 8.58
C ILE A 75 -11.13 1.77 9.51
N ASN A 76 -11.18 1.38 10.79
CA ASN A 76 -11.88 2.12 11.84
C ASN A 76 -10.96 3.22 12.41
N LEU A 77 -11.12 4.44 11.90
CA LEU A 77 -10.41 5.65 12.31
C LEU A 77 -10.96 6.30 13.58
N SER A 78 -12.09 5.85 14.13
CA SER A 78 -12.55 6.29 15.46
C SER A 78 -11.62 5.81 16.59
N SER A 79 -10.78 4.81 16.30
CA SER A 79 -9.73 4.31 17.18
C SER A 79 -8.33 4.85 16.83
N ILE A 80 -7.36 4.66 17.73
CA ILE A 80 -5.97 5.09 17.53
C ILE A 80 -5.01 3.90 17.55
N ALA A 81 -3.85 4.08 16.92
CA ALA A 81 -2.75 3.13 16.96
C ALA A 81 -2.27 2.91 18.41
N SER A 82 -1.55 1.82 18.66
CA SER A 82 -0.92 1.58 19.98
C SER A 82 0.12 2.65 20.34
N SER A 83 0.60 3.42 19.37
CA SER A 83 1.46 4.59 19.59
C SER A 83 0.72 5.81 20.15
N GLY A 84 -0.61 5.77 20.24
CA GLY A 84 -1.45 6.91 20.62
C GLY A 84 -1.75 7.88 19.47
N GLN A 85 -1.35 7.55 18.25
CA GLN A 85 -1.52 8.41 17.06
C GLN A 85 -2.61 7.86 16.14
N ASN A 86 -3.34 8.75 15.46
CA ASN A 86 -4.28 8.35 14.42
C ASN A 86 -3.56 7.99 13.09
N PHE A 87 -4.30 7.44 12.14
CA PHE A 87 -3.76 7.02 10.84
C PHE A 87 -3.06 8.15 10.10
N CYS A 88 -3.65 9.34 10.09
CA CYS A 88 -3.12 10.53 9.41
C CYS A 88 -1.75 10.93 9.99
N SER A 89 -1.63 10.97 11.31
CA SER A 89 -0.39 11.30 12.00
C SER A 89 0.72 10.29 11.72
N VAL A 90 0.42 8.99 11.79
CA VAL A 90 1.42 7.93 11.53
C VAL A 90 1.85 7.93 10.05
N THR A 91 0.93 8.17 9.13
CA THR A 91 1.26 8.21 7.70
C THR A 91 1.92 9.51 7.25
N GLY A 92 1.80 10.58 8.04
CA GLY A 92 2.38 11.91 7.76
C GLY A 92 1.47 12.78 6.87
N GLN A 93 0.16 12.53 6.89
CA GLN A 93 -0.85 13.28 6.14
C GLN A 93 -1.41 14.42 7.00
N SER A 94 -2.12 15.37 6.38
CA SER A 94 -2.95 16.32 7.12
C SER A 94 -4.02 15.58 7.93
N ASP A 95 -4.44 16.14 9.06
CA ASP A 95 -5.36 15.46 9.98
C ASP A 95 -6.82 15.55 9.52
N TRP A 96 -7.11 14.97 8.36
CA TRP A 96 -8.49 14.78 7.90
C TRP A 96 -9.21 13.69 8.70
N CYS A 97 -8.47 12.79 9.36
CA CYS A 97 -8.99 11.69 10.16
C CYS A 97 -9.90 12.17 11.30
N SER A 98 -9.64 13.36 11.85
CA SER A 98 -10.41 13.95 12.96
C SER A 98 -11.55 14.86 12.48
N SER A 99 -11.87 14.89 11.18
CA SER A 99 -12.93 15.76 10.66
C SER A 99 -14.31 15.35 11.18
N THR A 100 -15.09 16.36 11.55
CA THR A 100 -16.50 16.22 11.94
C THR A 100 -17.46 16.87 10.94
N ASP A 101 -16.93 17.52 9.91
CA ASP A 101 -17.71 18.25 8.91
C ASP A 101 -17.69 17.51 7.56
N MET A 102 -18.09 16.23 7.57
CA MET A 102 -18.14 15.39 6.37
C MET A 102 -19.58 15.09 5.96
N PRO A 103 -19.87 14.94 4.65
CA PRO A 103 -21.17 14.48 4.17
C PRO A 103 -21.58 13.17 4.86
N CYS A 104 -22.82 13.09 5.32
CA CYS A 104 -23.34 11.93 6.01
C CYS A 104 -23.69 10.79 5.05
N HIS A 105 -23.43 9.55 5.48
CA HIS A 105 -23.95 8.34 4.82
C HIS A 105 -25.47 8.30 5.06
N GLU A 106 -26.28 8.14 4.01
CA GLU A 106 -27.76 8.24 4.02
C GLU A 106 -28.38 9.66 4.09
N ASP A 107 -27.66 10.71 4.47
CA ASP A 107 -28.18 12.10 4.39
C ASP A 107 -27.27 13.02 3.57
N PRO A 108 -27.53 13.18 2.26
CA PRO A 108 -26.71 14.04 1.40
C PRO A 108 -26.85 15.54 1.72
N ASN A 109 -27.82 15.94 2.55
CA ASN A 109 -28.02 17.33 2.95
C ASN A 109 -27.35 17.65 4.30
N ASP A 110 -26.85 16.64 5.01
CA ASP A 110 -26.09 16.79 6.24
C ASP A 110 -24.60 16.59 5.96
N SER A 111 -23.80 17.54 6.46
CA SER A 111 -22.34 17.53 6.37
C SER A 111 -21.68 17.66 7.74
N THR A 112 -22.33 17.18 8.79
CA THR A 112 -21.86 17.25 10.19
C THR A 112 -21.49 15.88 10.76
N CYS A 113 -21.28 14.88 9.89
CA CYS A 113 -20.90 13.55 10.31
C CYS A 113 -19.39 13.42 10.54
N ALA A 114 -19.04 12.77 11.65
CA ALA A 114 -17.67 12.41 11.96
C ALA A 114 -17.17 11.22 11.12
N ILE A 115 -15.87 11.22 10.85
CA ILE A 115 -15.21 10.04 10.25
C ILE A 115 -15.07 8.97 11.33
N GLU A 116 -15.68 7.81 11.08
CA GLU A 116 -15.48 6.61 11.90
C GLU A 116 -14.77 5.52 11.09
N ASN A 117 -15.46 4.90 10.15
CA ASN A 117 -14.84 3.97 9.20
C ASN A 117 -14.54 4.69 7.89
N TRP A 118 -13.39 4.40 7.30
CA TRP A 118 -12.98 5.04 6.05
C TRP A 118 -12.25 4.10 5.10
N CYS A 119 -12.57 4.20 3.82
CA CYS A 119 -11.84 3.54 2.74
C CYS A 119 -10.52 4.27 2.48
N VAL A 120 -9.40 3.64 2.85
CA VAL A 120 -8.05 4.19 2.66
C VAL A 120 -7.31 3.48 1.53
N CYS A 121 -6.40 4.23 0.89
CA CYS A 121 -5.46 3.72 -0.09
C CYS A 121 -4.71 2.48 0.46
N GLN A 122 -4.72 1.39 -0.30
CA GLN A 122 -4.06 0.15 0.12
C GLN A 122 -2.55 0.31 0.29
N TRP A 123 -1.91 1.26 -0.40
CA TRP A 123 -0.48 1.55 -0.23
C TRP A 123 -0.21 2.37 1.04
N ALA A 124 -1.10 3.30 1.36
CA ALA A 124 -1.03 4.06 2.60
C ALA A 124 -1.24 3.12 3.80
N PHE A 125 -2.17 2.17 3.71
CA PHE A 125 -2.36 1.13 4.73
C PHE A 125 -1.12 0.25 4.92
N ALA A 126 -0.48 -0.19 3.84
CA ALA A 126 0.76 -0.96 3.95
C ALA A 126 1.87 -0.15 4.65
N SER A 127 2.05 1.13 4.29
CA SER A 127 3.00 2.01 4.96
C SER A 127 2.62 2.26 6.43
N TYR A 128 1.33 2.37 6.72
CA TYR A 128 0.81 2.59 8.07
C TYR A 128 1.19 1.44 9.00
N ILE A 129 1.02 0.19 8.56
CA ILE A 129 1.44 -1.00 9.34
C ILE A 129 2.92 -0.93 9.70
N GLU A 130 3.79 -0.56 8.76
CA GLU A 130 5.23 -0.49 9.02
C GLU A 130 5.58 0.62 10.01
N LYS A 131 4.98 1.80 9.84
CA LYS A 131 5.26 2.97 10.68
C LYS A 131 4.64 2.85 12.08
N ALA A 132 3.50 2.17 12.22
CA ALA A 132 2.85 1.93 13.50
C ALA A 132 3.62 0.93 14.37
N GLY A 133 4.53 0.15 13.80
CA GLY A 133 5.31 -0.87 14.51
C GLY A 133 4.79 -2.30 14.32
N GLY A 134 3.90 -2.53 13.35
CA GLY A 134 3.40 -3.85 12.98
C GLY A 134 1.88 -3.97 13.02
N CYS A 135 1.39 -5.15 12.65
CA CYS A 135 -0.06 -5.42 12.50
C CYS A 135 -0.86 -5.28 13.80
N ASP A 136 -0.24 -5.56 14.94
CA ASP A 136 -0.92 -5.47 16.25
C ASP A 136 -0.97 -4.03 16.79
N ALA A 137 -0.29 -3.10 16.12
CA ALA A 137 -0.21 -1.69 16.50
C ALA A 137 -1.21 -0.79 15.79
N ILE A 138 -1.89 -1.31 14.76
CA ILE A 138 -2.85 -0.54 13.94
C ILE A 138 -4.27 -0.60 14.48
N GLN A 139 -5.12 0.33 14.04
CA GLN A 139 -6.55 0.28 14.32
C GLN A 139 -7.23 -1.01 13.84
N GLU A 140 -8.46 -1.20 14.29
CA GLU A 140 -9.35 -2.22 13.77
C GLU A 140 -9.65 -2.01 12.28
N ILE A 141 -9.80 -3.12 11.57
CA ILE A 141 -10.14 -3.16 10.15
C ILE A 141 -11.44 -3.94 9.96
N GLN A 142 -12.26 -3.53 9.00
CA GLN A 142 -13.56 -4.14 8.73
C GLN A 142 -13.44 -5.15 7.60
N CYS A 143 -13.13 -6.40 7.93
CA CYS A 143 -12.76 -7.43 6.96
C CYS A 143 -13.81 -7.69 5.85
N ASP A 144 -15.09 -7.59 6.16
CA ASP A 144 -16.20 -7.76 5.22
C ASP A 144 -16.45 -6.54 4.31
N ALA A 145 -15.82 -5.40 4.64
CA ALA A 145 -15.83 -4.17 3.85
C ALA A 145 -14.47 -3.87 3.15
N ILE A 146 -13.47 -4.76 3.29
CA ILE A 146 -12.23 -4.69 2.51
C ILE A 146 -12.42 -5.43 1.19
N ASN A 147 -12.11 -4.78 0.08
CA ASN A 147 -12.24 -5.34 -1.25
C ASN A 147 -11.21 -6.43 -1.54
N MET A 148 -11.63 -7.51 -2.21
CA MET A 148 -10.76 -8.61 -2.64
C MET A 148 -9.52 -8.14 -3.42
N LYS A 149 -9.64 -7.03 -4.15
CA LYS A 149 -8.52 -6.42 -4.89
C LYS A 149 -7.32 -6.03 -4.04
N ALA A 150 -7.52 -5.76 -2.75
CA ALA A 150 -6.41 -5.56 -1.81
C ALA A 150 -5.52 -6.80 -1.70
N LEU A 151 -6.11 -8.00 -1.59
CA LEU A 151 -5.36 -9.25 -1.54
C LEU A 151 -4.64 -9.54 -2.86
N GLU A 152 -5.31 -9.35 -3.99
CA GLU A 152 -4.69 -9.53 -5.32
C GLU A 152 -3.46 -8.64 -5.46
N ALA A 153 -3.59 -7.36 -5.13
CA ALA A 153 -2.51 -6.39 -5.22
C ALA A 153 -1.33 -6.75 -4.31
N TYR A 154 -1.57 -7.09 -3.04
CA TYR A 154 -0.49 -7.46 -2.13
C TYR A 154 0.17 -8.80 -2.50
N LYS A 155 -0.58 -9.77 -3.01
CA LYS A 155 -0.04 -11.04 -3.53
C LYS A 155 0.84 -10.83 -4.77
N SER A 156 0.53 -9.85 -5.61
CA SER A 156 1.34 -9.54 -6.81
C SER A 156 2.76 -9.05 -6.48
N ASN A 157 2.98 -8.53 -5.27
CA ASN A 157 4.30 -8.06 -4.81
C ASN A 157 4.48 -8.28 -3.31
N THR A 158 4.57 -9.54 -2.90
CA THR A 158 4.78 -9.96 -1.50
C THR A 158 6.10 -9.45 -0.91
N ASN A 159 7.13 -9.23 -1.73
CA ASN A 159 8.39 -8.65 -1.26
C ASN A 159 8.20 -7.24 -0.70
N LYS A 160 7.30 -6.45 -1.29
CA LYS A 160 7.00 -5.08 -0.85
C LYS A 160 5.85 -5.03 0.16
N TYR A 161 4.82 -5.85 -0.02
CA TYR A 161 3.57 -5.76 0.74
C TYR A 161 3.30 -6.97 1.65
N GLY A 162 4.28 -7.85 1.85
CA GLY A 162 4.13 -9.09 2.61
C GLY A 162 3.60 -8.88 4.02
N LYS A 163 4.06 -7.85 4.74
CA LYS A 163 3.56 -7.50 6.08
C LYS A 163 2.08 -7.09 6.07
N ALA A 164 1.65 -6.34 5.05
CA ALA A 164 0.26 -5.93 4.92
C ALA A 164 -0.63 -7.13 4.58
N LEU A 165 -0.15 -8.00 3.68
CA LEU A 165 -0.81 -9.25 3.33
C LEU A 165 -0.97 -10.14 4.58
N GLU A 166 0.12 -10.42 5.29
CA GLU A 166 0.10 -11.20 6.53
C GLU A 166 -0.85 -10.60 7.56
N CYS A 167 -0.89 -9.27 7.67
CA CYS A 167 -1.79 -8.60 8.59
C CYS A 167 -3.27 -8.85 8.26
N LEU A 168 -3.66 -8.74 6.99
CA LEU A 168 -5.02 -9.07 6.57
C LEU A 168 -5.36 -10.54 6.86
N TYR A 169 -4.43 -11.45 6.57
CA TYR A 169 -4.64 -12.86 6.86
C TYR A 169 -4.85 -13.14 8.35
N LYS A 170 -4.02 -12.53 9.20
CA LYS A 170 -4.09 -12.68 10.66
C LYS A 170 -5.35 -12.06 11.24
N ARG A 171 -5.67 -10.81 10.85
CA ARG A 171 -6.76 -10.03 11.47
C ARG A 171 -8.14 -10.46 10.99
N CYS A 172 -8.22 -11.01 9.78
CA CYS A 172 -9.47 -11.46 9.16
C CYS A 172 -9.64 -12.98 9.15
N ASP A 173 -8.81 -13.72 9.91
CA ASP A 173 -8.84 -15.18 10.03
C ASP A 173 -8.93 -15.90 8.68
N LEU A 174 -8.13 -15.44 7.71
CA LEU A 174 -8.06 -16.05 6.39
C LEU A 174 -7.14 -17.28 6.45
N ASP A 175 -7.42 -18.28 5.61
CA ASP A 175 -6.63 -19.50 5.57
C ASP A 175 -5.16 -19.25 5.17
N MET A 176 -4.27 -19.29 6.16
CA MET A 176 -2.82 -19.12 6.03
C MET A 176 -2.16 -20.16 5.12
N SER A 177 -2.81 -21.28 4.81
CA SER A 177 -2.31 -22.24 3.81
C SER A 177 -2.15 -21.56 2.45
N SER A 178 -3.12 -20.71 2.07
CA SER A 178 -3.10 -19.96 0.81
C SER A 178 -2.03 -18.84 0.81
N TYR A 179 -1.71 -18.28 1.99
CA TYR A 179 -0.60 -17.34 2.15
C TYR A 179 0.76 -18.02 1.97
N SER A 180 0.97 -19.18 2.59
CA SER A 180 2.23 -19.92 2.51
C SER A 180 2.59 -20.36 1.08
N TYR A 181 1.59 -20.73 0.28
CA TYR A 181 1.78 -21.06 -1.13
C TYR A 181 2.14 -19.84 -1.98
N ALA A 182 1.49 -18.70 -1.73
CA ALA A 182 1.83 -17.44 -2.39
C ALA A 182 3.26 -16.99 -2.05
N LEU A 183 3.67 -17.08 -0.78
CA LEU A 183 5.02 -16.74 -0.34
C LEU A 183 6.08 -17.70 -0.93
N SER A 184 5.81 -19.01 -0.93
CA SER A 184 6.70 -20.02 -1.53
C SER A 184 6.88 -19.83 -3.04
N SER A 185 5.80 -19.50 -3.75
CA SER A 185 5.84 -19.19 -5.19
C SER A 185 6.66 -17.93 -5.48
N SER A 186 6.57 -16.93 -4.60
CA SER A 186 7.35 -15.68 -4.70
C SER A 186 8.86 -15.95 -4.49
N MET A 187 9.21 -16.75 -3.50
CA MET A 187 10.60 -17.14 -3.20
C MET A 187 11.20 -18.01 -4.31
N SER A 188 10.43 -18.94 -4.87
CA SER A 188 10.86 -19.79 -5.98
C SER A 188 11.12 -18.99 -7.25
N SER A 189 10.30 -17.96 -7.51
CA SER A 189 10.49 -17.03 -8.63
C SER A 189 11.74 -16.15 -8.44
N ALA A 190 11.99 -15.65 -7.21
CA ALA A 190 13.21 -14.91 -6.88
C ALA A 190 14.47 -15.79 -6.99
N ALA A 191 14.41 -17.06 -6.55
CA ALA A 191 15.52 -18.01 -6.64
C ALA A 191 15.85 -18.40 -8.10
N ASN A 192 14.85 -18.49 -8.98
CA ASN A 192 15.06 -18.75 -10.40
C ASN A 192 15.72 -17.56 -11.14
N THR A 193 15.40 -16.33 -10.77
CA THR A 193 16.08 -15.13 -11.31
C THR A 193 17.57 -15.10 -10.91
N VAL A 194 17.91 -15.52 -9.68
CA VAL A 194 19.32 -15.62 -9.24
C VAL A 194 20.07 -16.72 -10.00
N ARG A 195 19.42 -17.83 -10.34
CA ARG A 195 20.01 -18.91 -11.15
C ARG A 195 20.18 -18.53 -12.63
N ASN A 196 19.21 -17.85 -13.24
CA ASN A 196 19.30 -17.39 -14.64
C ASN A 196 20.21 -16.17 -14.85
N GLY A 197 20.58 -15.44 -13.79
CA GLY A 197 21.60 -14.38 -13.83
C GLY A 197 23.04 -14.90 -13.86
N SER A 198 23.25 -16.22 -13.76
CA SER A 198 24.58 -16.85 -13.74
C SER A 198 24.91 -17.57 -15.05
N THR A 199 24.64 -16.96 -16.21
CA THR A 199 25.17 -17.44 -17.51
C THR A 199 25.42 -16.27 -18.45
N ALA A 200 26.55 -15.61 -18.26
CA ALA A 200 27.26 -14.88 -19.32
C ALA A 200 28.76 -14.81 -18.98
N THR A 201 29.39 -15.96 -18.71
CA THR A 201 30.81 -16.11 -19.01
C THR A 201 30.92 -16.39 -20.50
N ASP A 202 31.02 -15.34 -21.30
CA ASP A 202 31.38 -15.44 -22.71
C ASP A 202 32.85 -15.85 -22.79
N THR A 203 33.08 -17.17 -22.84
CA THR A 203 34.41 -17.78 -23.03
C THR A 203 34.41 -18.51 -24.36
N SER A 204 34.36 -17.77 -25.47
CA SER A 204 34.95 -18.23 -26.73
C SER A 204 35.01 -17.09 -27.74
N SER A 205 36.14 -16.38 -27.80
CA SER A 205 36.84 -16.06 -29.06
C SER A 205 37.83 -14.90 -28.87
N THR A 206 38.94 -15.14 -28.18
CA THR A 206 40.23 -14.51 -28.55
C THR A 206 41.39 -15.29 -27.97
N ARG A 207 41.57 -16.51 -28.47
CA ARG A 207 42.84 -17.25 -28.39
C ARG A 207 43.81 -16.69 -29.45
N ARG A 208 44.11 -15.39 -29.38
CA ARG A 208 45.24 -14.73 -30.08
C ARG A 208 45.69 -13.58 -29.20
N ILE A 209 47.00 -13.51 -28.94
CA ILE A 209 47.70 -12.66 -27.96
C ILE A 209 47.88 -13.33 -26.59
N MET A 210 48.58 -14.47 -26.59
CA MET A 210 49.60 -14.72 -25.58
C MET A 210 50.88 -14.10 -26.11
N ILE A 211 51.36 -13.03 -25.48
CA ILE A 211 52.76 -12.57 -25.27
C ILE A 211 52.66 -11.09 -24.90
N GLY A 212 52.80 -10.80 -23.61
CA GLY A 212 52.86 -9.44 -23.08
C GLY A 212 52.06 -9.33 -21.79
N ILE A 213 52.71 -8.89 -20.71
CA ILE A 213 52.13 -8.71 -19.35
C ILE A 213 52.15 -9.98 -18.48
N GLY A 214 53.14 -10.86 -18.67
CA GLY A 214 53.59 -11.82 -17.65
C GLY A 214 54.78 -11.33 -16.81
N VAL A 215 55.26 -10.09 -17.03
CA VAL A 215 56.53 -9.59 -16.46
C VAL A 215 56.37 -8.36 -15.54
N ALA A 216 55.16 -7.79 -15.39
CA ALA A 216 55.01 -6.48 -14.72
C ALA A 216 54.54 -6.49 -13.25
N LEU A 217 54.32 -7.65 -12.61
CA LEU A 217 53.86 -7.72 -11.21
C LEU A 217 54.77 -8.50 -10.24
N ALA A 218 55.97 -8.90 -10.67
CA ALA A 218 57.03 -9.32 -9.73
C ALA A 218 57.95 -8.15 -9.29
N ALA A 219 57.86 -6.98 -9.93
CA ALA A 219 58.75 -5.84 -9.67
C ALA A 219 58.20 -4.82 -8.64
N VAL A 220 56.90 -4.82 -8.33
CA VAL A 220 56.29 -3.79 -7.46
C VAL A 220 56.34 -4.17 -5.97
N VAL A 221 56.27 -5.47 -5.64
CA VAL A 221 56.30 -5.92 -4.24
C VAL A 221 57.72 -5.89 -3.66
N GLY A 222 58.76 -6.09 -4.48
CA GLY A 222 60.16 -5.98 -4.05
C GLY A 222 60.66 -4.53 -3.89
N GLY A 223 60.06 -3.56 -4.57
CA GLY A 223 60.52 -2.16 -4.56
C GLY A 223 60.14 -1.36 -3.31
N LEU A 224 58.99 -1.66 -2.68
CA LEU A 224 58.51 -0.92 -1.52
C LEU A 224 59.23 -1.30 -0.22
N ALA A 225 59.75 -2.54 -0.11
CA ALA A 225 60.50 -2.98 1.06
C ALA A 225 61.93 -2.39 1.13
N TYR A 226 62.52 -2.00 0.00
CA TYR A 226 63.88 -1.43 -0.05
C TYR A 226 63.92 0.06 0.36
N ILE A 227 62.87 0.82 0.05
CA ILE A 227 62.85 2.29 0.25
C ILE A 227 62.70 2.67 1.75
N THR A 228 62.06 1.83 2.56
CA THR A 228 61.85 2.13 3.99
C THR A 228 63.10 1.94 4.84
N ILE A 229 64.06 1.09 4.41
CA ILE A 229 65.29 0.82 5.15
C ILE A 229 66.37 1.89 4.87
N ALA A 230 66.36 2.54 3.70
CA ALA A 230 67.39 3.50 3.30
C ALA A 230 67.22 4.94 3.86
N LYS A 231 66.01 5.34 4.26
CA LYS A 231 65.73 6.74 4.70
C LYS A 231 65.97 7.05 6.18
N LYS A 232 66.36 6.05 7.00
CA LYS A 232 66.64 6.25 8.44
C LYS A 232 68.07 6.76 8.73
N ARG A 233 68.86 7.10 7.72
CA ARG A 233 70.23 7.60 7.88
C ARG A 233 70.53 8.75 6.91
N ARG A 234 70.14 9.97 7.28
CA ARG A 234 70.66 11.30 6.88
C ARG A 234 69.59 12.30 7.33
N GLY A 235 69.78 13.00 8.44
CA GLY A 235 70.59 14.21 8.45
C GLY A 235 69.72 15.35 7.91
N ARG A 236 69.05 16.11 8.78
CA ARG A 236 69.60 17.34 9.38
C ARG A 236 69.76 18.44 8.33
N ALA A 237 68.81 19.37 8.28
CA ALA A 237 69.00 20.81 8.06
C ALA A 237 67.64 21.50 7.81
N ASN A 238 67.37 22.57 8.59
CA ASN A 238 66.88 23.92 8.21
C ASN A 238 65.73 24.07 7.20
N MET A 239 64.82 25.06 7.25
CA MET A 239 64.63 26.29 8.02
C MET A 239 63.28 26.91 7.58
N MET A 240 62.62 27.63 8.51
CA MET A 240 61.91 28.94 8.36
C MET A 240 60.63 29.11 7.49
N GLY A 241 59.70 29.91 8.04
CA GLY A 241 58.49 30.52 7.46
C GLY A 241 57.21 30.08 8.20
N GLU A 242 56.58 30.83 9.15
CA GLU A 242 55.86 32.13 9.05
C GLU A 242 54.90 32.15 7.83
N ASP A 243 53.58 32.43 7.88
CA ASP A 243 52.61 32.96 8.85
C ASP A 243 51.20 32.41 8.46
N ASP A 244 50.21 32.29 9.37
CA ASP A 244 48.97 33.09 9.55
C ASP A 244 47.70 32.71 8.73
N GLY A 245 46.52 32.85 9.40
CA GLY A 245 45.18 32.85 8.78
C GLY A 245 44.35 31.57 8.99
N SER A 246 43.58 31.41 10.07
CA SER A 246 42.23 31.96 10.30
C SER A 246 41.09 31.32 9.48
N THR A 247 40.17 30.64 10.17
CA THR A 247 38.69 30.54 10.01
C THR A 247 38.21 29.42 10.95
N GLY A 248 37.48 29.69 12.04
CA GLY A 248 36.03 29.98 12.07
C GLY A 248 35.25 28.64 12.01
N TRP A 249 34.33 28.23 12.89
CA TRP A 249 33.39 28.98 13.73
C TRP A 249 32.91 28.15 14.93
N LYS A 250 32.53 28.88 15.97
CA LYS A 250 32.04 28.42 17.27
C LYS A 250 30.64 27.78 17.20
N ARG A 251 30.42 26.85 18.13
CA ARG A 251 29.12 26.41 18.62
C ARG A 251 28.77 27.26 19.84
N ASP A 252 27.68 28.01 19.76
CA ASP A 252 26.92 28.53 20.91
C ASP A 252 25.54 27.84 20.77
N ASP A 253 25.18 26.88 21.62
CA ASP A 253 24.56 27.05 22.94
C ASP A 253 23.40 28.05 22.92
N MET A 254 22.18 27.54 23.03
CA MET A 254 20.99 28.36 23.25
C MET A 254 20.07 27.61 24.20
N THR A 255 20.25 27.95 25.47
CA THR A 255 19.38 27.66 26.60
C THR A 255 18.06 28.40 26.49
N THR A 256 17.00 27.70 26.88
CA THR A 256 15.78 28.16 27.57
C THR A 256 15.84 29.57 28.17
N GLU A 257 14.82 30.39 27.91
CA GLU A 257 14.11 31.14 28.95
C GLU A 257 12.72 31.62 28.52
N THR A 258 11.98 32.00 29.55
CA THR A 258 10.54 32.06 29.77
C THR A 258 9.99 33.49 29.54
N SER A 259 8.66 33.61 29.47
CA SER A 259 7.82 34.79 29.80
C SER A 259 7.34 35.68 28.64
N LEU A 260 6.06 35.55 28.27
CA LEU A 260 4.95 36.46 28.61
C LEU A 260 3.64 35.92 28.02
#